data_AF-A0AAW8K8P1-F1
#
_entry.id   AF-A0AAW8K8P1-F1
#
_cell.length_a   1.000
_cell.length_b   1.000
_cell.length_c   1.000
_cell.angle_alpha   90.00
_cell.angle_beta   90.00
_cell.angle_gamma   90.00
#
_symmetry.space_group_name_H-M   'P 1'
#
loop_
_entity.id
_entity.type
_entity.pdbx_description
1 polymer ?
#
loop_
_entity_poly.entity_id
_entity_poly.type
_entity_poly.pdbx_seq_one_letter_code
_entity_poly.pdbx_strand_id
1 'polypeptide(L)'
;MEWLIHDFKSEIDRQYRTLPDREHTFLAGSSMGGLMSLYGVMEFNHVFSRAGALSPSVWVAPGKLSKLAREAELGRDTVIYT
;
A
#
# COMPACT_ATOMS: atom_id res chain seq x y z
N MET A 1 1.35 -8.12 -5.72
CA MET A 1 2.16 -6.89 -5.51
C MET A 1 3.63 -7.12 -5.85
N GLU A 2 4.09 -8.37 -5.93
CA GLU A 2 5.44 -8.76 -6.38
C GLU A 2 6.02 -7.88 -7.49
N TRP A 3 5.35 -7.81 -8.65
CA TRP A 3 5.83 -6.99 -9.78
C TRP A 3 5.99 -5.50 -9.44
N LEU A 4 5.04 -4.92 -8.69
CA LEU A 4 5.10 -3.51 -8.33
C LEU A 4 6.29 -3.21 -7.42
N ILE A 5 6.56 -4.09 -6.46
CA ILE A 5 7.58 -3.90 -5.42
C ILE A 5 8.98 -4.26 -5.94
N HIS A 6 9.12 -5.43 -6.58
CA HIS A 6 10.42 -5.99 -6.93
C HIS A 6 10.89 -5.61 -8.33
N ASP A 7 9.98 -5.39 -9.27
CA ASP A 7 10.36 -4.97 -10.63
C ASP A 7 10.20 -3.46 -10.80
N PHE A 8 8.97 -2.95 -10.69
CA PHE A 8 8.67 -1.57 -11.03
C PHE A 8 9.31 -0.56 -10.07
N LYS A 9 9.04 -0.67 -8.76
CA LYS A 9 9.63 0.24 -7.77
C LYS A 9 11.16 0.16 -7.78
N SER A 10 11.72 -1.06 -7.86
CA SER A 10 13.18 -1.24 -7.91
C SER A 10 13.81 -0.59 -9.14
N GLU A 11 13.15 -0.62 -10.30
CA GLU A 11 13.63 0.07 -11.49
C GLU A 11 13.60 1.59 -11.30
N ILE A 12 12.49 2.13 -10.78
CA ILE A 12 12.33 3.57 -10.53
C ILE A 12 13.37 4.08 -9.53
N ASP A 13 13.58 3.36 -8.42
CA ASP A 13 14.57 3.74 -7.41
C ASP A 13 16.00 3.68 -7.92
N ARG A 14 16.29 2.85 -8.92
CA ARG A 14 17.61 2.79 -9.55
C ARG A 14 17.81 3.90 -10.58
N GLN A 15 16.75 4.23 -11.33
CA GLN A 15 16.81 5.22 -12.41
C GLN A 15 16.76 6.66 -11.91
N TYR A 16 16.11 6.91 -10.79
CA TYR A 16 15.85 8.25 -10.27
C TYR A 16 16.38 8.41 -8.84
N ARG A 17 16.62 9.66 -8.42
CA ARG A 17 17.05 9.99 -7.04
C ARG A 17 15.85 9.99 -6.09
N THR A 18 15.25 8.83 -5.87
CA THR A 18 14.18 8.66 -4.89
C THR A 18 14.76 8.53 -3.47
N LEU A 19 13.89 8.64 -2.46
CA LEU A 19 14.14 8.13 -1.12
C LEU A 19 13.45 6.76 -1.06
N PRO A 20 14.18 5.64 -1.23
CA PRO A 20 13.57 4.35 -1.50
C PRO A 20 13.07 3.64 -0.24
N ASP A 21 13.38 4.18 0.93
CA ASP A 21 12.99 3.64 2.21
C ASP A 21 11.47 3.76 2.44
N ARG A 22 11.01 2.96 3.38
CA ARG A 22 9.58 2.81 3.68
C ARG A 22 8.93 4.14 4.10
N GLU A 23 9.63 5.00 4.84
CA GLU A 23 9.08 6.25 5.38
C GLU A 23 8.72 7.25 4.26
N HIS A 24 9.29 7.07 3.07
CA HIS A 24 9.10 7.92 1.90
C HIS A 24 8.36 7.22 0.74
N THR A 25 7.93 5.97 0.92
CA THR A 25 7.21 5.21 -0.12
C THR A 25 5.73 5.07 0.21
N PHE A 26 4.86 5.65 -0.63
CA PHE A 26 3.40 5.68 -0.43
C PHE A 26 2.64 5.08 -1.62
N LEU A 27 1.43 4.60 -1.36
CA LEU A 27 0.46 4.19 -2.38
C LEU A 27 -0.74 5.13 -2.37
N ALA A 28 -1.37 5.34 -3.52
CA ALA A 28 -2.68 5.97 -3.56
C ALA A 28 -3.48 5.51 -4.77
N GLY A 29 -4.80 5.48 -4.64
CA GLY A 29 -5.68 5.17 -5.76
C GLY A 29 -7.15 5.34 -5.44
N SER A 30 -7.97 5.32 -6.49
CA SER A 30 -9.43 5.39 -6.39
C SER A 30 -10.12 4.08 -6.76
N SER A 31 -11.32 3.83 -6.24
CA SER A 31 -12.09 2.63 -6.58
C SER A 31 -11.28 1.34 -6.32
N MET A 32 -11.03 0.54 -7.36
CA MET A 32 -10.16 -0.63 -7.26
C MET A 32 -8.73 -0.28 -6.84
N GLY A 33 -8.18 0.85 -7.30
CA GLY A 33 -6.88 1.35 -6.87
C GLY A 33 -6.85 1.74 -5.39
N GLY A 34 -7.97 2.22 -4.84
CA GLY A 34 -8.12 2.49 -3.41
C GLY A 34 -8.10 1.20 -2.59
N LEU A 35 -8.80 0.16 -3.05
CA LEU A 35 -8.72 -1.18 -2.44
C LEU A 35 -7.30 -1.74 -2.51
N MET A 36 -6.62 -1.62 -3.66
CA MET A 36 -5.24 -2.07 -3.81
C MET A 36 -4.27 -1.29 -2.91
N SER A 37 -4.51 0.00 -2.68
CA SER A 37 -3.70 0.82 -1.78
C SER A 37 -3.84 0.36 -0.33
N LEU A 38 -5.07 0.05 0.12
CA LEU A 38 -5.33 -0.52 1.44
C LEU A 38 -4.66 -1.90 1.59
N TYR A 39 -4.80 -2.76 0.60
CA TYR A 39 -4.12 -4.07 0.60
C TYR A 39 -2.60 -3.91 0.66
N GLY A 40 -2.04 -3.00 -0.15
CA GLY A 40 -0.60 -2.75 -0.22
C GLY A 40 -0.01 -2.30 1.11
N VAL A 41 -0.62 -1.33 1.79
CA VAL A 41 -0.09 -0.83 3.07
C VAL A 41 -0.27 -1.81 4.23
N MET A 42 -1.32 -2.64 4.19
CA MET A 42 -1.59 -3.62 5.26
C MET A 42 -0.72 -4.88 5.12
N GLU A 43 -0.61 -5.44 3.91
CA GLU A 43 0.15 -6.67 3.67
C GLU A 43 1.66 -6.38 3.52
N PHE A 44 2.00 -5.28 2.83
CA PHE A 44 3.38 -4.90 2.53
C PHE A 44 3.78 -3.64 3.31
N ASN A 45 3.39 -3.59 4.59
CA ASN A 45 3.69 -2.43 5.45
C ASN A 45 5.20 -2.16 5.50
N HIS A 46 6.04 -3.19 5.46
CA HIS A 46 7.51 -3.04 5.42
C HIS A 46 8.03 -2.28 4.18
N VAL A 47 7.22 -2.12 3.13
CA VAL A 47 7.54 -1.32 1.93
C VAL A 47 6.84 0.03 1.94
N PHE A 48 5.56 0.07 2.34
CA PHE A 48 4.73 1.27 2.26
C PHE A 48 4.34 1.74 3.66
N SER A 49 4.73 2.98 4.00
CA SER A 49 4.28 3.61 5.25
C SER A 49 2.93 4.31 5.12
N ARG A 50 2.47 4.66 3.92
CA ARG A 50 1.22 5.40 3.74
C ARG A 50 0.38 4.94 2.57
N ALA A 51 -0.94 5.03 2.72
CA ALA A 51 -1.89 4.79 1.65
C ALA A 51 -2.96 5.89 1.56
N GLY A 52 -3.29 6.33 0.36
CA GLY A 52 -4.49 7.10 0.04
C GLY A 52 -5.53 6.24 -0.68
N ALA A 53 -6.68 6.02 -0.06
CA ALA A 53 -7.74 5.16 -0.57
C ALA A 53 -9.01 5.98 -0.84
N LEU A 54 -9.18 6.47 -2.07
CA LEU A 54 -10.32 7.30 -2.45
C LEU A 54 -11.49 6.44 -2.95
N SER A 55 -12.62 6.48 -2.27
CA SER A 55 -13.79 5.63 -2.59
C SER A 55 -13.41 4.17 -2.88
N PRO A 56 -12.70 3.49 -1.96
CA PRO A 56 -12.13 2.18 -2.21
C PRO A 56 -13.23 1.12 -2.41
N SER A 57 -13.03 0.23 -3.40
CA SER A 57 -13.99 -0.84 -3.75
C SER A 57 -14.01 -1.99 -2.74
N VAL A 58 -14.14 -1.69 -1.45
CA VAL A 58 -14.06 -2.66 -0.32
C VAL A 58 -15.13 -3.75 -0.38
N TRP A 59 -16.23 -3.49 -1.08
CA TRP A 59 -17.31 -4.46 -1.31
C TRP A 59 -16.91 -5.64 -2.21
N VAL A 60 -15.79 -5.56 -2.93
CA VAL A 60 -15.31 -6.65 -3.81
C VAL A 60 -14.88 -7.87 -3.01
N ALA A 61 -14.30 -7.68 -1.81
CA ALA A 61 -13.83 -8.77 -0.96
C ALA A 61 -13.89 -8.41 0.54
N PRO A 62 -15.09 -8.11 1.08
CA PRO A 62 -15.23 -7.51 2.39
C PRO A 62 -14.64 -8.38 3.51
N GLY A 63 -14.92 -9.69 3.51
CA GLY A 63 -14.40 -10.60 4.54
C GLY A 63 -12.87 -10.73 4.55
N LYS A 64 -12.24 -10.70 3.37
CA LYS A 64 -10.78 -10.78 3.25
C LYS A 64 -10.12 -9.50 3.75
N LEU A 65 -10.65 -8.34 3.34
CA LEU A 65 -10.12 -7.06 3.77
C LEU A 65 -10.31 -6.84 5.28
N SER A 66 -11.47 -7.20 5.84
CA SER A 66 -11.69 -7.12 7.29
C SER A 66 -10.78 -8.06 8.07
N LYS A 67 -10.46 -9.24 7.55
CA LYS A 67 -9.50 -10.16 8.17
C LYS A 67 -8.10 -9.53 8.16
N LEU A 68 -7.65 -9.06 7.00
CA LEU A 68 -6.36 -8.41 6.85
C LEU A 68 -6.22 -7.21 7.79
N ALA A 69 -7.23 -6.34 7.86
CA ALA A 69 -7.20 -5.17 8.74
C ALA A 69 -7.07 -5.51 10.24
N ARG A 70 -7.48 -6.71 10.67
CA ARG A 70 -7.33 -7.17 12.06
C ARG A 70 -5.98 -7.84 12.33
N GLU A 71 -5.40 -8.45 11.31
CA GLU A 71 -4.18 -9.26 11.43
C GLU A 71 -2.92 -8.49 11.01
N ALA A 72 -3.06 -7.40 10.27
CA ALA A 72 -1.94 -6.61 9.79
C ALA A 72 -1.12 -5.99 10.93
N GLU A 73 0.17 -6.27 10.92
CA GLU A 73 1.14 -5.65 11.81
C GLU A 73 1.62 -4.33 11.20
N LEU A 74 1.03 -3.22 11.63
CA LEU A 74 1.35 -1.90 11.12
C LEU A 74 2.40 -1.21 11.99
N GLY A 75 3.42 -0.63 11.34
CA GLY A 75 4.36 0.27 12.00
C GLY A 75 3.65 1.51 12.56
N ARG A 76 4.15 2.08 13.67
CA ARG A 76 3.53 3.23 14.36
C ARG A 76 3.38 4.49 13.50
N ASP A 77 4.22 4.61 12.48
CA ASP A 77 4.26 5.70 11.51
C ASP A 77 3.38 5.43 10.28
N THR A 78 2.58 4.35 10.31
CA THR A 78 1.67 4.01 9.22
C THR A 78 0.49 4.97 9.19
N VAL A 79 0.22 5.60 8.04
CA VAL A 79 -0.91 6.54 7.88
C VAL A 79 -1.78 6.15 6.70
N ILE A 80 -3.08 6.03 6.94
CA ILE A 80 -4.08 5.76 5.89
C ILE A 80 -5.00 6.97 5.76
N TYR A 81 -5.12 7.49 4.55
CA TYR A 81 -6.05 8.55 4.16
C TYR A 81 -7.22 7.92 3.40
N THR A 82 -8.46 8.18 3.82
CA THR A 82 -9.68 7.61 3.23
C THR A 82 -10.72 8.67 2.99
#